data_AF-C6BB49-F1
#
_entry.id   AF-C6BB49-F1
#
_cell.length_a   1.000
_cell.length_b   1.000
_cell.length_c   1.000
_cell.angle_alpha   90.00
_cell.angle_beta   90.00
_cell.angle_gamma   90.00
#
_symmetry.space_group_name_H-M   'P 1'
#
loop_
_entity.id
_entity.type
_entity.pdbx_description
1 polymer ?
#
loop_
_entity_poly.entity_id
_entity_poly.type
_entity_poly.pdbx_seq_one_letter_code
_entity_poly.pdbx_strand_id
1 'polypeptide(L)'
;MATDASIVATQLWNEFLTAESEADREAIRPAAIEAVEGALDEEITEFRQGTFKILALSTKLSQAIENIGSASAKERLVAIQERLSEIASAVHDKEGMRTTWQTNEEFEEVFDDEKDVPPATDFDVIPVGAPVNGDLSTVVLSTSRQFGDLADEYITLFRKARYRDAAAEKAAKDFAKTAFGNKSRYQEVGQQLRIPWWFIAGVHLLEASFNFSTHLHNGDRLTARTFRVPAGRPKNGTPPFTWEQSAIDALKFEDLDNLQDWSLARALYRWEAFNGFGYRSRRIATPYLWSFSNNYSKGKYIGDGVFSPTAVSKQCGAAAFLKALVGLGHVSLEIGITTEGDGEATESDPASAEEVVDQDKPNIDGVISGNVDFKTFFDTNLPDVKHFQWHEFLVKGSRNATSGLNTDPPMALWSNILQVARILDRFREEIGHSVVLTSVYRSPAYNATLPGAAKSSQHMQFKAVDFKVVGAGTPRDWAKIIRSYRSQKMFEGGVGVYDTFVHVDTRGHNVDW
;
A
#
# COMPACT_ATOMS: atom_id res chain seq x y z
N MET A 1 -37.74 -3.86 2.52
CA MET A 1 -36.48 -4.66 2.48
C MET A 1 -36.76 -6.15 2.55
N ALA A 2 -37.20 -6.74 3.68
CA ALA A 2 -37.59 -8.16 3.70
C ALA A 2 -38.69 -8.43 2.65
N THR A 3 -39.80 -7.69 2.67
CA THR A 3 -40.86 -7.81 1.66
C THR A 3 -40.40 -7.64 0.19
N ASP A 4 -39.34 -6.88 -0.08
CA ASP A 4 -38.85 -6.65 -1.45
C ASP A 4 -37.92 -7.78 -1.92
N ALA A 5 -37.21 -8.40 -0.97
CA ALA A 5 -36.32 -9.52 -1.21
C ALA A 5 -37.10 -10.79 -1.60
N SER A 6 -38.20 -11.08 -0.88
CA SER A 6 -39.15 -12.15 -1.24
C SER A 6 -39.77 -11.95 -2.62
N ILE A 7 -40.06 -10.69 -3.00
CA ILE A 7 -40.58 -10.37 -4.33
C ILE A 7 -39.54 -10.72 -5.41
N VAL A 8 -38.27 -10.33 -5.23
CA VAL A 8 -37.18 -10.68 -6.16
C VAL A 8 -37.04 -12.20 -6.30
N ALA A 9 -37.04 -12.93 -5.18
CA ALA A 9 -36.95 -14.39 -5.20
C ALA A 9 -38.13 -15.05 -5.93
N THR A 10 -39.35 -14.58 -5.66
CA THR A 10 -40.57 -15.07 -6.32
C THR A 10 -40.55 -14.78 -7.81
N GLN A 11 -40.12 -13.59 -8.21
CA GLN A 11 -40.02 -13.20 -9.61
C GLN A 11 -39.00 -14.07 -10.36
N LEU A 12 -37.80 -14.27 -9.80
CA LEU A 12 -36.78 -15.13 -10.41
C LEU A 12 -37.23 -16.58 -10.54
N TRP A 13 -37.89 -17.11 -9.51
CA TRP A 13 -38.42 -18.46 -9.55
C TRP A 13 -39.50 -18.62 -10.62
N ASN A 14 -40.37 -17.63 -10.78
CA ASN A 14 -41.38 -17.62 -11.84
C ASN A 14 -40.72 -17.58 -13.22
N GLU A 15 -39.72 -16.72 -13.45
CA GLU A 15 -38.98 -16.69 -14.73
C GLU A 15 -38.34 -18.04 -15.06
N PHE A 16 -37.80 -18.75 -14.07
CA PHE A 16 -37.26 -20.09 -14.25
C PHE A 16 -38.34 -21.11 -14.66
N LEU A 17 -39.50 -21.09 -14.00
CA LEU A 17 -40.61 -22.00 -14.30
C LEU A 17 -41.20 -21.74 -15.69
N THR A 18 -41.35 -20.47 -16.05
CA THR A 18 -41.99 -20.02 -17.30
C THR A 18 -41.00 -19.71 -18.41
N ALA A 19 -39.74 -20.16 -18.30
CA ALA A 19 -38.72 -19.94 -19.30
C ALA A 19 -39.19 -20.36 -20.70
N GLU A 20 -38.96 -19.48 -21.68
CA GLU A 20 -39.47 -19.62 -23.06
C GLU A 20 -38.75 -20.73 -23.84
N SER A 21 -37.57 -21.15 -23.37
CA SER A 21 -36.82 -22.28 -23.92
C SER A 21 -36.05 -23.02 -22.81
N GLU A 22 -35.63 -24.25 -23.08
CA GLU A 22 -34.78 -25.00 -22.14
C GLU A 22 -33.40 -24.34 -21.98
N ALA A 23 -32.89 -23.68 -23.02
CA ALA A 23 -31.64 -22.92 -22.94
C ALA A 23 -31.77 -21.72 -22.00
N ASP A 24 -32.89 -20.96 -22.10
CA ASP A 24 -33.17 -19.85 -21.18
C ASP A 24 -33.37 -20.36 -19.75
N ARG A 25 -34.04 -21.52 -19.59
CA ARG A 25 -34.22 -22.15 -18.28
C ARG A 25 -32.88 -22.49 -17.63
N GLU A 26 -31.95 -23.09 -18.38
CA GLU A 26 -30.61 -23.38 -17.88
C GLU A 26 -29.82 -22.12 -17.55
N ALA A 27 -29.98 -21.04 -18.33
CA ALA A 27 -29.34 -19.75 -18.04
C ALA A 27 -29.86 -19.13 -16.73
N ILE A 28 -31.17 -19.21 -16.45
CA ILE A 28 -31.80 -18.62 -15.25
C ILE A 28 -31.57 -19.48 -14.00
N ARG A 29 -31.48 -20.81 -14.15
CA ARG A 29 -31.44 -21.80 -13.06
C ARG A 29 -30.52 -21.42 -11.90
N PRO A 30 -29.24 -20.99 -12.10
CA PRO A 30 -28.36 -20.68 -10.98
C PRO A 30 -28.86 -19.49 -10.14
N ALA A 31 -29.41 -18.46 -10.78
CA ALA A 31 -29.94 -17.27 -10.10
C ALA A 31 -31.24 -17.59 -9.35
N ALA A 32 -32.13 -18.39 -9.96
CA ALA A 32 -33.37 -18.81 -9.31
C ALA A 32 -33.11 -19.69 -8.08
N ILE A 33 -32.16 -20.61 -8.16
CA ILE A 33 -31.75 -21.44 -7.01
C ILE A 33 -31.15 -20.56 -5.90
N GLU A 34 -30.22 -19.66 -6.21
CA GLU A 34 -29.63 -18.76 -5.20
C GLU A 34 -30.68 -17.88 -4.51
N ALA A 35 -31.70 -17.44 -5.25
CA ALA A 35 -32.76 -16.60 -4.69
C ALA A 35 -33.70 -17.38 -3.75
N VAL A 36 -33.84 -18.71 -3.94
CA VAL A 36 -34.81 -19.55 -3.21
C VAL A 36 -34.15 -20.41 -2.12
N GLU A 37 -32.91 -20.88 -2.28
CA GLU A 37 -32.23 -21.81 -1.35
C GLU A 37 -31.79 -21.20 -0.01
N GLY A 38 -32.17 -19.96 0.32
CA GLY A 38 -31.89 -19.44 1.67
C GLY A 38 -32.43 -18.06 1.95
N ALA A 39 -33.75 -17.91 2.02
CA ALA A 39 -34.41 -16.81 2.73
C ALA A 39 -33.76 -15.43 2.50
N LEU A 40 -33.89 -14.89 1.28
CA LEU A 40 -33.53 -13.48 1.01
C LEU A 40 -34.17 -12.54 2.06
N ASP A 41 -35.30 -12.94 2.66
CA ASP A 41 -35.99 -12.24 3.77
C ASP A 41 -35.37 -12.38 5.16
N GLU A 42 -34.89 -13.57 5.57
CA GLU A 42 -34.46 -13.81 6.96
C GLU A 42 -33.02 -13.32 7.22
N GLU A 43 -32.15 -13.39 6.20
CA GLU A 43 -30.71 -13.11 6.33
C GLU A 43 -30.29 -11.68 5.95
N ILE A 44 -31.19 -10.85 5.40
CA ILE A 44 -30.94 -9.40 5.19
C ILE A 44 -30.95 -8.62 6.53
N THR A 45 -31.39 -9.24 7.62
CA THR A 45 -31.35 -8.64 8.96
C THR A 45 -29.91 -8.41 9.45
N GLU A 46 -28.96 -9.26 9.04
CA GLU A 46 -27.53 -9.07 9.27
C GLU A 46 -26.83 -8.51 8.03
N PHE A 47 -26.30 -7.29 8.14
CA PHE A 47 -25.62 -6.56 7.06
C PHE A 47 -24.61 -7.41 6.25
N ARG A 48 -23.75 -8.17 6.94
CA ARG A 48 -22.69 -8.97 6.29
C ARG A 48 -23.26 -10.12 5.47
N GLN A 49 -24.17 -10.90 6.05
CA GLN A 49 -24.79 -12.05 5.38
C GLN A 49 -25.65 -11.57 4.20
N GLY A 50 -26.45 -10.53 4.41
CA GLY A 50 -27.24 -9.89 3.36
C GLY A 50 -26.38 -9.40 2.19
N THR A 51 -25.25 -8.75 2.45
CA THR A 51 -24.36 -8.24 1.39
C THR A 51 -23.82 -9.36 0.50
N PHE A 52 -23.33 -10.47 1.07
CA PHE A 52 -22.79 -11.57 0.26
C PHE A 52 -23.85 -12.30 -0.55
N LYS A 53 -25.06 -12.46 0.00
CA LYS A 53 -26.18 -13.07 -0.73
C LYS A 53 -26.61 -12.21 -1.92
N ILE A 54 -26.75 -10.91 -1.69
CA ILE A 54 -27.09 -9.96 -2.75
C ILE A 54 -26.02 -9.96 -3.85
N LEU A 55 -24.73 -10.02 -3.48
CA LEU A 55 -23.63 -10.09 -4.45
C LEU A 55 -23.61 -11.39 -5.25
N ALA A 56 -23.78 -12.53 -4.59
CA ALA A 56 -23.84 -13.83 -5.24
C ALA A 56 -25.02 -13.89 -6.23
N LEU A 57 -26.20 -13.44 -5.79
CA LEU A 57 -27.38 -13.37 -6.62
C LEU A 57 -27.21 -12.40 -7.79
N SER A 58 -26.66 -11.21 -7.56
CA SER A 58 -26.41 -10.21 -8.61
C SER A 58 -25.44 -10.75 -9.67
N THR A 59 -24.41 -11.49 -9.25
CA THR A 59 -23.45 -12.12 -10.18
C THR A 59 -24.16 -13.14 -11.07
N LYS A 60 -24.91 -14.06 -10.47
CA LYS A 60 -25.65 -15.10 -11.20
C LYS A 60 -26.73 -14.52 -12.11
N LEU A 61 -27.41 -13.47 -11.66
CA LEU A 61 -28.42 -12.77 -12.46
C LEU A 61 -27.80 -12.05 -13.66
N SER A 62 -26.63 -11.43 -13.50
CA SER A 62 -25.90 -10.80 -14.61
C SER A 62 -25.52 -11.85 -15.66
N GLN A 63 -25.00 -13.01 -15.22
CA GLN A 63 -24.70 -14.14 -16.10
C GLN A 63 -25.93 -14.67 -16.82
N ALA A 64 -27.09 -14.73 -16.15
CA ALA A 64 -28.35 -15.12 -16.78
C ALA A 64 -28.75 -14.11 -17.89
N ILE A 65 -28.67 -12.80 -17.62
CA ILE A 65 -28.98 -11.73 -18.58
C ILE A 65 -28.08 -11.77 -19.82
N GLU A 66 -26.80 -12.12 -19.64
CA GLU A 66 -25.84 -12.24 -20.75
C GLU A 66 -26.12 -13.45 -21.64
N ASN A 67 -26.56 -14.57 -21.04
CA ASN A 67 -26.71 -15.85 -21.73
C ASN A 67 -28.14 -16.14 -22.21
N ILE A 68 -29.13 -15.30 -21.83
CA ILE A 68 -30.52 -15.50 -22.22
C ILE A 68 -30.75 -15.13 -23.68
N GLY A 69 -31.45 -15.99 -24.42
CA GLY A 69 -31.79 -15.79 -25.83
C GLY A 69 -33.06 -14.96 -26.02
N SER A 70 -34.04 -15.09 -25.11
CA SER A 70 -35.30 -14.35 -25.19
C SER A 70 -35.10 -12.87 -24.79
N ALA A 71 -35.46 -11.96 -25.72
CA ALA A 71 -35.46 -10.52 -25.46
C ALA A 71 -36.46 -10.12 -24.37
N SER A 72 -37.64 -10.76 -24.34
CA SER A 72 -38.68 -10.43 -23.37
C SER A 72 -38.30 -10.91 -21.96
N ALA A 73 -37.67 -12.09 -21.86
CA ALA A 73 -37.11 -12.57 -20.60
C ALA A 73 -35.93 -11.71 -20.15
N LYS A 74 -35.07 -11.26 -21.08
CA LYS A 74 -33.98 -10.33 -20.78
C LYS A 74 -34.48 -9.04 -20.15
N GLU A 75 -35.52 -8.41 -20.70
CA GLU A 75 -36.12 -7.20 -20.13
C GLU A 75 -36.63 -7.42 -18.69
N ARG A 76 -37.29 -8.56 -18.43
CA ARG A 76 -37.76 -8.90 -17.09
C ARG A 76 -36.63 -9.17 -16.11
N LEU A 77 -35.58 -9.89 -16.52
CA LEU A 77 -34.40 -10.12 -15.69
C LEU A 77 -33.65 -8.82 -15.36
N VAL A 78 -33.56 -7.87 -16.30
CA VAL A 78 -33.00 -6.54 -16.06
C VAL A 78 -33.83 -5.78 -15.01
N ALA A 79 -35.16 -5.81 -15.11
CA ALA A 79 -36.02 -5.19 -14.10
C ALA A 79 -35.88 -5.82 -12.70
N ILE A 80 -35.64 -7.14 -12.64
CA ILE A 80 -35.33 -7.84 -11.39
C ILE A 80 -33.95 -7.41 -10.86
N GLN A 81 -32.95 -7.27 -11.73
CA GLN A 81 -31.61 -6.82 -11.37
C GLN A 81 -31.63 -5.40 -10.79
N GLU A 82 -32.43 -4.51 -11.37
CA GLU A 82 -32.64 -3.16 -10.85
C GLU A 82 -33.19 -3.21 -9.43
N ARG A 83 -34.26 -3.98 -9.17
CA ARG A 83 -34.84 -4.15 -7.82
C ARG A 83 -33.83 -4.70 -6.82
N LEU A 84 -33.07 -5.72 -7.22
CA LEU A 84 -32.01 -6.29 -6.38
C LEU A 84 -30.94 -5.23 -6.03
N SER A 85 -30.60 -4.36 -7.00
CA SER A 85 -29.69 -3.23 -6.77
C SER A 85 -30.27 -2.22 -5.77
N GLU A 86 -31.57 -1.95 -5.80
CA GLU A 86 -32.21 -1.07 -4.80
C GLU A 86 -32.09 -1.63 -3.38
N ILE A 87 -32.29 -2.94 -3.24
CA ILE A 87 -32.12 -3.64 -1.96
C ILE A 87 -30.66 -3.56 -1.52
N ALA A 88 -29.71 -3.78 -2.43
CA ALA A 88 -28.27 -3.65 -2.17
C ALA A 88 -27.92 -2.26 -1.64
N SER A 89 -28.37 -1.20 -2.32
CA SER A 89 -28.13 0.19 -1.91
C SER A 89 -28.77 0.50 -0.56
N ALA A 90 -29.98 0.00 -0.27
CA ALA A 90 -30.64 0.21 1.02
C ALA A 90 -29.94 -0.52 2.18
N VAL A 91 -29.39 -1.71 1.93
CA VAL A 91 -28.53 -2.43 2.89
C VAL A 91 -27.23 -1.67 3.11
N HIS A 92 -26.60 -1.22 2.02
CA HIS A 92 -25.39 -0.40 2.07
C HIS A 92 -25.61 0.89 2.87
N ASP A 93 -26.63 1.68 2.57
CA ASP A 93 -26.88 2.99 3.20
C ASP A 93 -27.08 2.91 4.73
N LYS A 94 -27.50 1.77 5.28
CA LYS A 94 -27.65 1.61 6.73
C LYS A 94 -26.31 1.50 7.47
N GLU A 95 -25.29 0.97 6.83
CA GLU A 95 -24.03 0.58 7.48
C GLU A 95 -22.78 1.06 6.74
N GLY A 96 -22.96 1.73 5.61
CA GLY A 96 -21.91 2.31 4.77
C GLY A 96 -21.07 3.32 5.54
N MET A 97 -19.85 3.52 5.05
CA MET A 97 -18.98 4.59 5.55
C MET A 97 -19.52 5.94 5.08
N ARG A 98 -19.27 6.98 5.88
CA ARG A 98 -19.69 8.35 5.60
C ARG A 98 -18.46 9.23 5.50
N THR A 99 -18.58 10.29 4.72
CA THR A 99 -17.47 11.22 4.56
C THR A 99 -17.22 11.93 5.89
N THR A 100 -15.97 12.30 6.14
CA THR A 100 -15.57 12.98 7.37
C THR A 100 -15.22 14.44 7.16
N TRP A 101 -15.27 14.90 5.91
CA TRP A 101 -15.05 16.28 5.50
C TRP A 101 -16.07 17.21 6.14
N GLN A 102 -15.57 18.35 6.63
CA GLN A 102 -16.42 19.43 7.12
C GLN A 102 -16.50 20.60 6.13
N THR A 103 -15.51 20.73 5.24
CA THR A 103 -15.45 21.77 4.20
C THR A 103 -14.76 21.23 2.93
N ASN A 104 -14.99 21.88 1.77
CA ASN A 104 -14.28 21.56 0.53
C ASN A 104 -12.79 21.93 0.57
N GLU A 105 -12.40 22.88 1.43
CA GLU A 105 -11.00 23.32 1.59
C GLU A 105 -10.14 22.20 2.21
N GLU A 106 -10.72 21.37 3.10
CA GLU A 106 -10.03 20.19 3.64
C GLU A 106 -9.70 19.14 2.58
N PHE A 107 -10.42 19.12 1.46
CA PHE A 107 -10.18 18.21 0.33
C PHE A 107 -8.97 18.66 -0.51
N GLU A 108 -8.81 19.97 -0.71
CA GLU A 108 -7.75 20.54 -1.56
C GLU A 108 -6.35 20.55 -0.90
N GLU A 109 -6.27 20.60 0.44
CA GLU A 109 -4.99 20.61 1.20
C GLU A 109 -4.20 19.29 1.13
N VAL A 110 -4.80 18.20 0.64
CA VAL A 110 -4.29 16.81 0.80
C VAL A 110 -3.37 16.36 -0.33
N PHE A 111 -3.30 17.09 -1.44
CA PHE A 111 -2.64 16.64 -2.70
C PHE A 111 -1.44 17.50 -3.13
N ASP A 112 -0.91 18.37 -2.27
CA ASP A 112 0.19 19.27 -2.67
C ASP A 112 1.54 18.53 -2.88
N ASP A 113 1.75 17.38 -2.24
CA ASP A 113 2.99 16.59 -2.33
C ASP A 113 3.06 15.65 -3.55
N GLU A 114 1.97 15.46 -4.28
CA GLU A 114 1.95 14.58 -5.47
C GLU A 114 2.58 15.24 -6.71
N LYS A 115 2.74 16.57 -6.71
CA LYS A 115 3.32 17.36 -7.81
C LYS A 115 4.83 17.15 -7.99
N ASP A 116 5.50 16.57 -7.00
CA ASP A 116 6.95 16.37 -6.96
C ASP A 116 7.41 14.97 -7.45
N VAL A 117 6.50 14.12 -7.92
CA VAL A 117 6.81 12.74 -8.36
C VAL A 117 6.91 12.65 -9.90
N PRO A 118 8.10 12.40 -10.49
CA PRO A 118 8.31 12.38 -11.95
C PRO A 118 7.66 11.15 -12.63
N PRO A 119 7.19 11.23 -13.91
CA PRO A 119 6.42 10.19 -14.64
C PRO A 119 7.11 8.81 -14.83
N ALA A 120 6.35 7.72 -14.60
CA ALA A 120 6.77 6.32 -14.66
C ALA A 120 6.24 5.63 -15.93
N THR A 121 7.00 4.62 -16.38
CA THR A 121 6.88 4.01 -17.71
C THR A 121 6.41 2.56 -17.72
N ASP A 122 5.97 1.98 -16.58
CA ASP A 122 5.55 0.58 -16.53
C ASP A 122 4.40 0.32 -15.55
N PHE A 123 3.41 -0.47 -15.97
CA PHE A 123 2.06 -0.55 -15.34
C PHE A 123 1.80 -1.81 -14.52
N ASP A 124 2.74 -2.78 -14.51
CA ASP A 124 2.55 -4.10 -13.89
C ASP A 124 3.33 -4.29 -12.58
N VAL A 125 4.07 -3.28 -12.11
CA VAL A 125 4.90 -3.38 -10.90
C VAL A 125 4.50 -2.32 -9.88
N ILE A 126 4.10 -2.78 -8.69
CA ILE A 126 3.83 -1.92 -7.54
C ILE A 126 5.15 -1.30 -7.08
N PRO A 127 5.28 0.03 -6.99
CA PRO A 127 6.45 0.66 -6.40
C PRO A 127 6.58 0.25 -4.93
N VAL A 128 7.79 -0.09 -4.51
CA VAL A 128 8.10 -0.50 -3.13
C VAL A 128 7.85 0.68 -2.19
N GLY A 129 7.01 0.48 -1.17
CA GLY A 129 6.91 1.42 -0.05
C GLY A 129 8.13 1.29 0.86
N ALA A 130 8.66 2.41 1.36
CA ALA A 130 9.83 2.43 2.24
C ALA A 130 9.63 1.54 3.49
N PRO A 131 10.66 0.82 3.97
CA PRO A 131 10.56 0.03 5.19
C PRO A 131 10.52 0.93 6.43
N VAL A 132 9.72 0.51 7.40
CA VAL A 132 9.52 1.22 8.67
C VAL A 132 9.89 0.29 9.79
N ASN A 133 10.82 0.72 10.63
CA ASN A 133 11.23 -0.03 11.81
C ASN A 133 11.36 0.96 12.97
N GLY A 134 10.30 1.07 13.77
CA GLY A 134 10.23 1.68 15.10
C GLY A 134 9.85 0.63 16.16
N ASP A 135 10.16 0.86 17.43
CA ASP A 135 9.72 -0.01 18.54
C ASP A 135 8.18 -0.01 18.63
N LEU A 136 7.62 -1.20 18.86
CA LEU A 136 6.27 -1.58 18.49
C LEU A 136 5.31 -1.72 19.68
N SER A 137 5.68 -1.21 20.85
CA SER A 137 4.79 -1.13 22.01
C SER A 137 4.13 0.26 22.08
N THR A 138 2.82 0.30 21.76
CA THR A 138 1.92 1.48 21.70
C THR A 138 2.13 2.45 20.52
N VAL A 139 1.61 2.09 19.33
CA VAL A 139 1.48 3.04 18.21
C VAL A 139 0.49 4.13 18.63
N VAL A 140 1.00 5.31 18.96
CA VAL A 140 0.18 6.51 19.17
C VAL A 140 -0.18 7.05 17.80
N LEU A 141 -1.45 6.95 17.41
CA LEU A 141 -1.91 7.41 16.10
C LEU A 141 -1.69 8.92 15.95
N SER A 142 -1.08 9.29 14.83
CA SER A 142 -0.81 10.66 14.42
C SER A 142 -2.11 11.41 14.14
N THR A 143 -2.12 12.68 14.54
CA THR A 143 -3.18 13.64 14.18
C THR A 143 -2.90 14.34 12.86
N SER A 144 -1.75 14.07 12.23
CA SER A 144 -1.36 14.67 10.95
C SER A 144 -2.29 14.23 9.82
N ARG A 145 -2.31 15.05 8.77
CA ARG A 145 -2.95 14.79 7.48
C ARG A 145 -1.93 14.66 6.35
N GLN A 146 -0.64 14.86 6.64
CA GLN A 146 0.43 14.87 5.64
C GLN A 146 0.96 13.46 5.42
N PHE A 147 1.13 13.05 4.16
CA PHE A 147 1.59 11.70 3.82
C PHE A 147 2.90 11.31 4.52
N GLY A 148 3.91 12.19 4.51
CA GLY A 148 5.22 11.91 5.09
C GLY A 148 5.18 11.54 6.58
N ASP A 149 4.22 12.08 7.32
CA ASP A 149 4.02 11.78 8.75
C ASP A 149 3.24 10.46 8.98
N LEU A 150 2.51 10.01 7.97
CA LEU A 150 1.56 8.89 8.06
C LEU A 150 2.07 7.60 7.43
N ALA A 151 3.00 7.70 6.47
CA ALA A 151 3.51 6.57 5.70
C ALA A 151 4.00 5.43 6.60
N ASP A 152 4.77 5.78 7.63
CA ASP A 152 5.35 4.82 8.57
C ASP A 152 4.29 4.12 9.42
N GLU A 153 3.32 4.90 9.87
CA GLU A 153 2.20 4.43 10.65
C GLU A 153 1.35 3.45 9.85
N TYR A 154 1.03 3.76 8.59
CA TYR A 154 0.23 2.88 7.72
C TYR A 154 0.87 1.50 7.54
N ILE A 155 2.16 1.46 7.20
CA ILE A 155 2.90 0.21 7.01
C ILE A 155 2.94 -0.57 8.32
N THR A 156 3.21 0.10 9.44
CA THR A 156 3.26 -0.51 10.76
C THR A 156 1.93 -1.15 11.15
N LEU A 157 0.83 -0.40 10.97
CA LEU A 157 -0.51 -0.88 11.24
C LEU A 157 -0.89 -2.05 10.33
N PHE A 158 -0.53 -2.00 9.04
CA PHE A 158 -0.84 -3.07 8.09
C PHE A 158 -0.10 -4.38 8.40
N ARG A 159 1.19 -4.28 8.75
CA ARG A 159 2.01 -5.43 9.15
C ARG A 159 1.44 -6.11 10.39
N LYS A 160 1.12 -5.33 11.42
CA LYS A 160 0.56 -5.85 12.69
C LYS A 160 -0.90 -6.26 12.63
N ALA A 161 -1.63 -5.82 11.60
CA ALA A 161 -3.05 -6.09 11.47
C ALA A 161 -3.31 -7.59 11.50
N ARG A 162 -4.13 -8.03 12.43
CA ARG A 162 -4.72 -9.36 12.50
C ARG A 162 -6.22 -9.20 12.39
N TYR A 163 -6.89 -10.15 11.74
CA TYR A 163 -8.35 -10.15 11.79
C TYR A 163 -8.80 -10.27 13.24
N ARG A 164 -9.82 -9.50 13.62
CA ARG A 164 -10.32 -9.47 15.00
C ARG A 164 -10.88 -10.82 15.43
N ASP A 165 -11.51 -11.53 14.50
CA ASP A 165 -12.17 -12.82 14.71
C ASP A 165 -12.27 -13.60 13.39
N ALA A 166 -12.56 -14.90 13.46
CA ALA A 166 -12.64 -15.78 12.30
C ALA A 166 -13.77 -15.38 11.32
N ALA A 167 -14.85 -14.79 11.83
CA ALA A 167 -15.95 -14.32 10.98
C ALA A 167 -15.52 -13.10 10.15
N ALA A 168 -14.75 -12.19 10.73
CA ALA A 168 -14.16 -11.04 10.05
C ALA A 168 -13.14 -11.49 8.98
N GLU A 169 -12.28 -12.47 9.28
CA GLU A 169 -11.37 -13.05 8.30
C GLU A 169 -12.11 -13.69 7.12
N LYS A 170 -13.10 -14.53 7.41
CA LYS A 170 -13.92 -15.18 6.38
C LYS A 170 -14.57 -14.15 5.47
N ALA A 171 -15.22 -13.13 6.05
CA ALA A 171 -15.85 -12.07 5.29
C ALA A 171 -14.85 -11.28 4.44
N ALA A 172 -13.68 -10.91 4.97
CA ALA A 172 -12.65 -10.23 4.18
C ALA A 172 -12.17 -11.08 2.99
N LYS A 173 -11.98 -12.39 3.17
CA LYS A 173 -11.64 -13.35 2.11
C LYS A 173 -12.76 -13.50 1.08
N ASP A 174 -14.02 -13.51 1.49
CA ASP A 174 -15.15 -13.58 0.58
C ASP A 174 -15.24 -12.31 -0.29
N PHE A 175 -15.03 -11.11 0.29
CA PHE A 175 -14.92 -9.87 -0.49
C PHE A 175 -13.74 -9.89 -1.47
N ALA A 176 -12.57 -10.38 -1.04
CA ALA A 176 -11.38 -10.51 -1.90
C ALA A 176 -11.64 -11.42 -3.11
N LYS A 177 -12.33 -12.54 -2.91
CA LYS A 177 -12.74 -13.44 -4.02
C LYS A 177 -13.74 -12.77 -4.96
N THR A 178 -14.74 -12.07 -4.43
CA THR A 178 -15.70 -11.31 -5.27
C THR A 178 -14.99 -10.26 -6.11
N ALA A 179 -14.05 -9.52 -5.52
CA ALA A 179 -13.25 -8.55 -6.25
C ALA A 179 -12.41 -9.21 -7.35
N PHE A 180 -11.74 -10.32 -7.03
CA PHE A 180 -10.92 -11.06 -8.00
C PHE A 180 -11.76 -11.65 -9.15
N GLY A 181 -12.98 -12.14 -8.88
CA GLY A 181 -13.91 -12.59 -9.91
C GLY A 181 -14.33 -11.49 -10.89
N ASN A 182 -14.30 -10.22 -10.46
CA ASN A 182 -14.58 -9.05 -11.28
C ASN A 182 -13.31 -8.30 -11.73
N LYS A 183 -12.12 -8.91 -11.59
CA LYS A 183 -10.83 -8.27 -11.85
C LYS A 183 -10.75 -7.62 -13.23
N SER A 184 -11.28 -8.26 -14.27
CA SER A 184 -11.23 -7.75 -15.64
C SER A 184 -11.87 -6.37 -15.78
N ARG A 185 -13.03 -6.14 -15.15
CA ARG A 185 -13.74 -4.85 -15.17
C ARG A 185 -12.93 -3.75 -14.48
N TYR A 186 -12.32 -4.08 -13.34
CA TYR A 186 -11.43 -3.16 -12.65
C TYR A 186 -10.16 -2.86 -13.44
N GLN A 187 -9.60 -3.87 -14.14
CA GLN A 187 -8.42 -3.70 -14.99
C GLN A 187 -8.71 -2.82 -16.19
N GLU A 188 -9.89 -2.93 -16.81
CA GLU A 188 -10.28 -2.08 -17.95
C GLU A 188 -10.25 -0.59 -17.58
N VAL A 189 -10.82 -0.24 -16.42
CA VAL A 189 -10.76 1.14 -15.89
C VAL A 189 -9.32 1.49 -15.50
N GLY A 190 -8.65 0.60 -14.78
CA GLY A 190 -7.31 0.82 -14.26
C GLY A 190 -6.26 1.05 -15.34
N GLN A 191 -6.33 0.35 -16.48
CA GLN A 191 -5.42 0.54 -17.60
C GLN A 191 -5.55 1.93 -18.24
N GLN A 192 -6.78 2.46 -18.32
CA GLN A 192 -7.02 3.79 -18.87
C GLN A 192 -6.50 4.91 -17.96
N LEU A 193 -6.51 4.67 -16.65
CA LEU A 193 -6.17 5.69 -15.64
C LEU A 193 -4.82 5.46 -14.96
N ARG A 194 -4.15 4.33 -15.23
CA ARG A 194 -2.91 3.90 -14.57
C ARG A 194 -3.09 3.65 -13.07
N ILE A 195 -4.24 3.07 -12.70
CA ILE A 195 -4.61 2.75 -11.33
C ILE A 195 -4.66 1.23 -11.16
N PRO A 196 -4.02 0.64 -10.13
CA PRO A 196 -4.10 -0.79 -9.88
C PRO A 196 -5.55 -1.25 -9.65
N TRP A 197 -5.92 -2.36 -10.28
CA TRP A 197 -7.28 -2.92 -10.20
C TRP A 197 -7.75 -3.11 -8.75
N TRP A 198 -6.85 -3.49 -7.84
CA TRP A 198 -7.16 -3.75 -6.44
C TRP A 198 -7.46 -2.46 -5.68
N PHE A 199 -6.89 -1.33 -6.09
CA PHE A 199 -7.19 -0.03 -5.51
C PHE A 199 -8.64 0.38 -5.83
N ILE A 200 -9.01 0.26 -7.12
CA ILE A 200 -10.38 0.54 -7.61
C ILE A 200 -11.39 -0.38 -6.94
N ALA A 201 -11.05 -1.67 -6.81
CA ALA A 201 -11.91 -2.62 -6.08
C ALA A 201 -12.08 -2.21 -4.61
N GLY A 202 -11.03 -1.73 -3.95
CA GLY A 202 -11.13 -1.19 -2.59
C GLY A 202 -12.09 0.00 -2.49
N VAL A 203 -12.03 0.96 -3.42
CA VAL A 203 -13.01 2.07 -3.49
C VAL A 203 -14.42 1.53 -3.69
N HIS A 204 -14.62 0.60 -4.63
CA HIS A 204 -15.95 0.05 -4.94
C HIS A 204 -16.56 -0.75 -3.78
N LEU A 205 -15.74 -1.46 -3.00
CA LEU A 205 -16.17 -2.12 -1.77
C LEU A 205 -16.76 -1.10 -0.78
N LEU A 206 -16.12 0.04 -0.67
CA LEU A 206 -16.40 1.04 0.36
C LEU A 206 -17.59 1.92 -0.02
N GLU A 207 -17.72 2.29 -1.29
CA GLU A 207 -18.77 3.18 -1.81
C GLU A 207 -20.07 2.46 -2.17
N ALA A 208 -20.00 1.18 -2.56
CA ALA A 208 -21.19 0.50 -3.06
C ALA A 208 -21.23 -1.00 -2.76
N SER A 209 -20.30 -1.51 -1.94
CA SER A 209 -20.21 -2.94 -1.63
C SER A 209 -20.23 -3.82 -2.88
N PHE A 210 -19.52 -3.38 -3.93
CA PHE A 210 -19.45 -4.01 -5.25
C PHE A 210 -20.74 -3.99 -6.10
N ASN A 211 -21.69 -3.09 -5.83
CA ASN A 211 -22.88 -2.93 -6.66
C ASN A 211 -22.58 -2.22 -7.99
N PHE A 212 -22.33 -3.02 -9.04
CA PHE A 212 -22.04 -2.54 -10.39
C PHE A 212 -23.20 -1.81 -11.10
N SER A 213 -24.37 -1.67 -10.48
CA SER A 213 -25.49 -0.88 -11.02
C SER A 213 -25.55 0.54 -10.44
N THR A 214 -24.52 0.93 -9.68
CA THR A 214 -24.41 2.24 -9.04
C THR A 214 -23.14 2.98 -9.44
N HIS A 215 -23.19 4.30 -9.34
CA HIS A 215 -22.06 5.20 -9.54
C HIS A 215 -20.99 4.95 -8.50
N LEU A 216 -19.72 4.82 -8.94
CA LEU A 216 -18.58 4.71 -8.04
C LEU A 216 -18.41 5.96 -7.15
N HIS A 217 -18.95 7.11 -7.58
CA HIS A 217 -18.91 8.37 -6.83
C HIS A 217 -19.50 8.27 -5.42
N ASN A 218 -20.73 7.72 -5.31
CA ASN A 218 -21.53 7.86 -4.09
C ASN A 218 -22.69 6.83 -3.98
N GLY A 219 -22.69 5.80 -4.84
CA GLY A 219 -23.69 4.75 -4.81
C GLY A 219 -25.05 5.11 -5.42
N ASP A 220 -25.21 6.27 -6.05
CA ASP A 220 -26.42 6.61 -6.81
C ASP A 220 -26.59 5.70 -8.03
N ARG A 221 -27.81 5.55 -8.56
CA ARG A 221 -28.07 4.62 -9.68
C ARG A 221 -27.51 5.12 -11.00
N LEU A 222 -26.97 4.21 -11.81
CA LEU A 222 -26.45 4.51 -13.16
C LEU A 222 -27.53 4.93 -14.17
N THR A 223 -28.82 4.77 -13.84
CA THR A 223 -29.96 5.14 -14.70
C THR A 223 -30.23 6.64 -14.75
N ALA A 224 -29.55 7.42 -13.92
CA ALA A 224 -29.57 8.88 -13.93
C ALA A 224 -28.15 9.40 -13.71
N ARG A 225 -27.99 10.72 -13.61
CA ARG A 225 -26.76 11.29 -13.02
C ARG A 225 -26.87 11.25 -11.50
N THR A 226 -25.74 11.31 -10.81
CA THR A 226 -25.70 11.47 -9.36
C THR A 226 -26.52 12.70 -8.94
N PHE A 227 -27.32 12.54 -7.89
CA PHE A 227 -28.01 13.64 -7.23
C PHE A 227 -27.37 13.93 -5.87
N ARG A 228 -26.78 12.91 -5.22
CA ARG A 228 -25.92 13.07 -4.05
C ARG A 228 -24.61 13.70 -4.48
N VAL A 229 -23.89 14.30 -3.52
CA VAL A 229 -22.59 14.93 -3.77
C VAL A 229 -21.57 13.84 -4.13
N PRO A 230 -20.72 14.03 -5.14
CA PRO A 230 -20.74 15.12 -6.12
C PRO A 230 -21.93 14.99 -7.09
N ALA A 231 -22.79 16.01 -7.16
CA ALA A 231 -24.02 15.96 -7.96
C ALA A 231 -23.75 16.24 -9.45
N GLY A 232 -24.60 15.69 -10.32
CA GLY A 232 -24.56 15.89 -11.76
C GLY A 232 -23.45 15.11 -12.48
N ARG A 233 -22.99 14.01 -11.89
CA ARG A 233 -21.94 13.13 -12.45
C ARG A 233 -22.52 11.84 -13.08
N PRO A 234 -21.84 11.23 -14.07
CA PRO A 234 -20.75 11.77 -14.89
C PRO A 234 -21.12 13.08 -15.57
N LYS A 235 -20.16 13.91 -16.00
CA LYS A 235 -20.50 15.15 -16.76
C LYS A 235 -20.84 14.86 -18.22
N ASN A 236 -20.15 13.90 -18.82
CA ASN A 236 -20.26 13.56 -20.24
C ASN A 236 -21.13 12.32 -20.44
N GLY A 237 -21.75 12.19 -21.61
CA GLY A 237 -22.64 11.07 -21.96
C GLY A 237 -24.09 11.25 -21.51
N THR A 238 -24.93 10.26 -21.82
CA THR A 238 -26.36 10.21 -21.48
C THR A 238 -26.66 8.91 -20.72
N PRO A 239 -27.44 8.96 -19.63
CA PRO A 239 -27.83 7.74 -18.92
C PRO A 239 -28.73 6.83 -19.79
N PRO A 240 -28.81 5.53 -19.48
CA PRO A 240 -28.08 4.84 -18.40
C PRO A 240 -26.58 4.74 -18.71
N PHE A 241 -25.76 4.96 -17.68
CA PHE A 241 -24.30 4.86 -17.79
C PHE A 241 -23.83 3.43 -17.56
N THR A 242 -22.70 3.05 -18.15
CA THR A 242 -21.99 1.86 -17.69
C THR A 242 -21.27 2.16 -16.37
N TRP A 243 -20.97 1.11 -15.61
CA TRP A 243 -20.18 1.27 -14.39
C TRP A 243 -18.80 1.84 -14.69
N GLU A 244 -18.16 1.39 -15.77
CA GLU A 244 -16.84 1.83 -16.22
C GLU A 244 -16.84 3.33 -16.55
N GLN A 245 -17.86 3.83 -17.25
CA GLN A 245 -18.04 5.26 -17.53
C GLN A 245 -18.13 6.07 -16.24
N SER A 246 -18.89 5.57 -15.26
CA SER A 246 -18.99 6.22 -13.96
C SER A 246 -17.71 6.16 -13.15
N ALA A 247 -17.01 5.01 -13.16
CA ALA A 247 -15.79 4.80 -12.42
C ALA A 247 -14.67 5.69 -12.96
N ILE A 248 -14.59 5.84 -14.28
CA ILE A 248 -13.62 6.74 -14.92
C ILE A 248 -13.87 8.20 -14.54
N ASP A 249 -15.13 8.65 -14.56
CA ASP A 249 -15.47 10.03 -14.16
C ASP A 249 -15.20 10.27 -12.67
N ALA A 250 -15.42 9.27 -11.80
CA ALA A 250 -15.15 9.35 -10.36
C ALA A 250 -13.65 9.44 -10.07
N LEU A 251 -12.85 8.52 -10.59
CA LEU A 251 -11.42 8.46 -10.31
C LEU A 251 -10.68 9.69 -10.87
N LYS A 252 -11.14 10.26 -12.00
CA LYS A 252 -10.64 11.54 -12.51
C LYS A 252 -11.11 12.75 -11.72
N PHE A 253 -12.30 12.70 -11.11
CA PHE A 253 -12.78 13.79 -10.28
C PHE A 253 -11.96 13.92 -8.98
N GLU A 254 -11.48 12.79 -8.48
CA GLU A 254 -10.64 12.68 -7.29
C GLU A 254 -9.14 12.88 -7.60
N ASP A 255 -8.80 13.32 -8.82
CA ASP A 255 -7.42 13.51 -9.31
C ASP A 255 -6.51 12.27 -9.13
N LEU A 256 -7.09 11.07 -9.17
CA LEU A 256 -6.37 9.81 -9.00
C LEU A 256 -5.79 9.25 -10.31
N ASP A 257 -6.11 9.85 -11.45
CA ASP A 257 -5.62 9.40 -12.74
C ASP A 257 -4.17 9.82 -13.00
N ASN A 258 -3.40 8.93 -13.63
CA ASN A 258 -2.00 9.11 -14.00
C ASN A 258 -1.01 9.24 -12.82
N LEU A 259 -1.44 8.92 -11.60
CA LEU A 259 -0.56 8.76 -10.44
C LEU A 259 0.29 7.48 -10.55
N GLN A 260 1.45 7.50 -9.91
CA GLN A 260 2.48 6.49 -10.17
C GLN A 260 2.91 5.71 -8.92
N ASP A 261 3.01 6.40 -7.78
CA ASP A 261 3.32 5.74 -6.51
C ASP A 261 2.07 5.02 -6.03
N TRP A 262 2.02 3.70 -6.22
CA TRP A 262 0.97 2.83 -5.66
C TRP A 262 1.52 1.94 -4.55
N SER A 263 2.57 2.39 -3.86
CA SER A 263 3.07 1.72 -2.68
C SER A 263 1.98 1.52 -1.63
N LEU A 264 2.18 0.54 -0.74
CA LEU A 264 1.22 0.23 0.32
C LEU A 264 0.84 1.48 1.13
N ALA A 265 1.83 2.26 1.57
CA ALA A 265 1.61 3.48 2.35
C ALA A 265 0.75 4.48 1.57
N ARG A 266 1.08 4.71 0.30
CA ARG A 266 0.40 5.69 -0.53
C ARG A 266 -1.03 5.27 -0.87
N ALA A 267 -1.27 4.00 -1.14
CA ALA A 267 -2.61 3.48 -1.36
C ALA A 267 -3.50 3.57 -0.10
N LEU A 268 -2.94 3.26 1.07
CA LEU A 268 -3.66 3.42 2.35
C LEU A 268 -3.98 4.89 2.64
N TYR A 269 -3.03 5.79 2.39
CA TYR A 269 -3.25 7.24 2.47
C TYR A 269 -4.39 7.70 1.56
N ARG A 270 -4.37 7.31 0.28
CA ARG A 270 -5.41 7.71 -0.69
C ARG A 270 -6.78 7.15 -0.36
N TRP A 271 -6.89 5.91 0.11
CA TRP A 271 -8.17 5.39 0.58
C TRP A 271 -8.69 6.15 1.80
N GLU A 272 -7.82 6.50 2.76
CA GLU A 272 -8.27 7.34 3.87
C GLU A 272 -8.67 8.74 3.41
N ALA A 273 -7.88 9.36 2.53
CA ALA A 273 -8.19 10.65 1.92
C ALA A 273 -9.55 10.61 1.21
N PHE A 274 -9.84 9.58 0.42
CA PHE A 274 -11.13 9.43 -0.29
C PHE A 274 -12.35 9.60 0.64
N ASN A 275 -12.25 9.11 1.89
CA ASN A 275 -13.30 9.26 2.91
C ASN A 275 -13.12 10.51 3.80
N GLY A 276 -11.89 11.00 3.92
CA GLY A 276 -11.43 12.12 4.73
C GLY A 276 -10.72 11.71 6.03
N PHE A 277 -9.90 12.63 6.54
CA PHE A 277 -9.04 12.43 7.72
C PHE A 277 -9.71 12.72 9.08
N GLY A 278 -11.03 12.81 9.16
CA GLY A 278 -11.74 13.24 10.38
C GLY A 278 -11.63 12.30 11.59
N TYR A 279 -11.00 11.12 11.44
CA TYR A 279 -10.65 10.24 12.56
C TYR A 279 -9.29 10.58 13.19
N ARG A 280 -8.39 11.28 12.48
CA ARG A 280 -7.02 11.59 12.91
C ARG A 280 -6.99 12.46 14.16
N SER A 281 -7.79 13.52 14.20
CA SER A 281 -7.94 14.40 15.37
C SER A 281 -8.46 13.69 16.62
N ARG A 282 -9.09 12.52 16.43
CA ARG A 282 -9.63 11.67 17.50
C ARG A 282 -8.69 10.54 17.91
N ARG A 283 -7.55 10.39 17.22
CA ARG A 283 -6.60 9.27 17.38
C ARG A 283 -7.30 7.92 17.31
N ILE A 284 -8.19 7.77 16.35
CA ILE A 284 -8.89 6.51 16.05
C ILE A 284 -8.39 6.03 14.70
N ALA A 285 -7.98 4.75 14.62
CA ALA A 285 -7.63 4.15 13.34
C ALA A 285 -8.91 4.11 12.50
N THR A 286 -8.93 4.76 11.34
CA THR A 286 -10.15 4.90 10.54
C THR A 286 -10.78 3.53 10.26
N PRO A 287 -12.07 3.31 10.56
CA PRO A 287 -12.75 2.07 10.21
C PRO A 287 -12.79 1.85 8.69
N TYR A 288 -12.61 2.91 7.89
CA TYR A 288 -12.51 2.83 6.42
C TYR A 288 -11.35 1.95 5.96
N LEU A 289 -10.22 1.97 6.68
CA LEU A 289 -9.10 1.08 6.43
C LEU A 289 -9.15 -0.16 7.34
N TRP A 290 -9.41 0.04 8.62
CA TRP A 290 -9.01 -0.92 9.66
C TRP A 290 -10.16 -1.73 10.27
N SER A 291 -11.41 -1.46 9.91
CA SER A 291 -12.53 -2.31 10.34
C SER A 291 -12.27 -3.77 9.93
N PHE A 292 -12.63 -4.70 10.82
CA PHE A 292 -12.32 -6.15 10.78
C PHE A 292 -10.93 -6.54 11.27
N SER A 293 -10.07 -5.58 11.60
CA SER A 293 -8.77 -5.85 12.22
C SER A 293 -8.73 -5.47 13.71
N ASN A 294 -7.69 -5.91 14.40
CA ASN A 294 -7.36 -5.49 15.76
C ASN A 294 -6.98 -4.01 15.90
N ASN A 295 -6.75 -3.29 14.79
CA ASN A 295 -6.42 -1.86 14.82
C ASN A 295 -7.66 -0.98 15.09
N TYR A 296 -8.88 -1.50 14.91
CA TYR A 296 -10.14 -0.76 15.11
C TYR A 296 -11.08 -1.50 16.06
N SER A 297 -11.73 -0.74 16.96
CA SER A 297 -12.72 -1.29 17.90
C SER A 297 -14.10 -0.63 17.78
N LYS A 298 -14.17 0.70 17.88
CA LYS A 298 -15.41 1.50 17.86
C LYS A 298 -15.09 2.96 17.55
N GLY A 299 -16.13 3.75 17.30
CA GLY A 299 -16.03 5.12 16.82
C GLY A 299 -16.28 5.15 15.31
N LYS A 300 -17.36 5.79 14.85
CA LYS A 300 -17.74 5.81 13.44
C LYS A 300 -18.52 7.09 13.12
N TYR A 301 -18.26 7.68 11.95
CA TYR A 301 -19.17 8.67 11.37
C TYR A 301 -20.42 7.97 10.84
N ILE A 302 -21.57 8.26 11.46
CA ILE A 302 -22.88 7.64 11.15
C ILE A 302 -23.70 8.49 10.17
N GLY A 303 -23.23 9.71 9.91
CA GLY A 303 -23.69 10.64 8.87
C GLY A 303 -22.52 11.55 8.53
N ASP A 304 -22.63 12.32 7.44
CA ASP A 304 -21.56 13.24 7.04
C ASP A 304 -21.27 14.24 8.17
N GLY A 305 -20.01 14.27 8.63
CA GLY A 305 -19.58 15.06 9.79
C GLY A 305 -20.12 14.62 11.17
N VAL A 306 -21.02 13.63 11.25
CA VAL A 306 -21.65 13.18 12.49
C VAL A 306 -20.93 11.96 13.08
N PHE A 307 -20.03 12.21 14.04
CA PHE A 307 -19.27 11.16 14.73
C PHE A 307 -20.00 10.57 15.94
N SER A 308 -20.10 9.24 16.00
CA SER A 308 -20.53 8.50 17.18
C SER A 308 -19.35 7.74 17.82
N PRO A 309 -19.03 7.96 19.11
CA PRO A 309 -17.92 7.29 19.78
C PRO A 309 -18.18 5.80 20.11
N THR A 310 -19.44 5.37 20.03
CA THR A 310 -19.87 4.01 20.41
C THR A 310 -20.27 3.15 19.22
N ALA A 311 -20.58 3.75 18.07
CA ALA A 311 -20.90 3.02 16.86
C ALA A 311 -19.70 2.18 16.39
N VAL A 312 -19.98 0.96 15.92
CA VAL A 312 -18.97 0.03 15.41
C VAL A 312 -19.26 -0.24 13.94
N SER A 313 -18.25 -0.09 13.08
CA SER A 313 -18.42 -0.44 11.67
C SER A 313 -18.69 -1.93 11.46
N LYS A 314 -19.71 -2.23 10.65
CA LYS A 314 -20.02 -3.58 10.18
C LYS A 314 -19.45 -3.89 8.79
N GLN A 315 -18.93 -2.88 8.10
CA GLN A 315 -18.31 -2.98 6.78
C GLN A 315 -16.82 -3.33 6.91
N CYS A 316 -16.30 -4.10 5.96
CA CYS A 316 -14.88 -4.44 5.87
C CYS A 316 -14.06 -3.20 5.51
N GLY A 317 -12.95 -2.95 6.21
CA GLY A 317 -12.04 -1.88 5.85
C GLY A 317 -11.13 -2.25 4.68
N ALA A 318 -10.68 -1.26 3.91
CA ALA A 318 -9.85 -1.43 2.71
C ALA A 318 -8.53 -2.17 3.00
N ALA A 319 -7.89 -1.89 4.15
CA ALA A 319 -6.65 -2.56 4.54
C ALA A 319 -6.88 -4.03 4.92
N ALA A 320 -7.99 -4.34 5.61
CA ALA A 320 -8.36 -5.72 5.91
C ALA A 320 -8.69 -6.51 4.63
N PHE A 321 -9.38 -5.87 3.68
CA PHE A 321 -9.63 -6.40 2.34
C PHE A 321 -8.33 -6.65 1.56
N LEU A 322 -7.41 -5.68 1.53
CA LEU A 322 -6.12 -5.82 0.87
C LEU A 322 -5.27 -6.93 1.48
N LYS A 323 -5.30 -7.09 2.81
CA LYS A 323 -4.64 -8.21 3.50
C LYS A 323 -5.22 -9.57 3.06
N ALA A 324 -6.52 -9.64 2.79
CA ALA A 324 -7.15 -10.85 2.26
C ALA A 324 -6.72 -11.15 0.81
N LEU A 325 -6.64 -10.12 -0.04
CA LEU A 325 -6.12 -10.26 -1.41
C LEU A 325 -4.69 -10.80 -1.43
N VAL A 326 -3.83 -10.29 -0.55
CA VAL A 326 -2.45 -10.78 -0.40
C VAL A 326 -2.42 -12.21 0.11
N GLY A 327 -3.17 -12.51 1.18
CA GLY A 327 -3.21 -13.86 1.75
C GLY A 327 -3.77 -14.93 0.80
N LEU A 328 -4.56 -14.54 -0.20
CA LEU A 328 -5.06 -15.42 -1.26
C LEU A 328 -4.12 -15.46 -2.50
N GLY A 329 -3.04 -14.68 -2.51
CA GLY A 329 -2.12 -14.59 -3.65
C GLY A 329 -2.67 -13.84 -4.86
N HIS A 330 -3.77 -13.09 -4.72
CA HIS A 330 -4.36 -12.30 -5.81
C HIS A 330 -3.63 -10.99 -6.07
N VAL A 331 -2.92 -10.49 -5.06
CA VAL A 331 -2.03 -9.33 -5.14
C VAL A 331 -0.72 -9.70 -4.45
N SER A 332 0.40 -9.46 -5.12
CA SER A 332 1.70 -9.47 -4.46
C SER A 332 2.01 -8.06 -4.00
N LEU A 333 2.19 -7.86 -2.71
CA LEU A 333 2.73 -6.61 -2.18
C LEU A 333 4.14 -6.91 -1.70
N GLU A 334 5.12 -6.13 -2.14
CA GLU A 334 6.43 -6.07 -1.49
C GLU A 334 6.29 -5.34 -0.15
N ILE A 335 5.60 -5.96 0.78
CA ILE A 335 5.66 -5.60 2.19
C ILE A 335 6.92 -6.28 2.64
N GLY A 336 7.98 -5.54 2.95
CA GLY A 336 9.16 -6.16 3.58
C GLY A 336 8.67 -6.92 4.82
N ILE A 337 8.59 -8.25 4.71
CA ILE A 337 8.28 -9.18 5.79
C ILE A 337 9.61 -9.89 6.06
N THR A 338 10.28 -9.48 7.12
CA THR A 338 11.12 -10.38 7.89
C THR A 338 10.23 -10.94 8.99
N THR A 339 9.81 -12.19 8.85
CA THR A 339 9.22 -12.96 9.95
C THR A 339 10.35 -13.50 10.82
N GLU A 340 10.30 -13.17 12.11
CA GLU A 340 10.95 -14.00 13.15
C GLU A 340 10.27 -15.39 13.16
N GLY A 341 11.08 -16.45 13.00
CA GLY A 341 10.71 -17.84 13.31
C GLY A 341 10.74 -18.83 12.14
N ASP A 342 11.87 -19.52 12.02
CA ASP A 342 12.06 -20.87 11.44
C ASP A 342 11.83 -21.07 9.93
N GLY A 343 12.72 -20.49 9.13
CA GLY A 343 13.07 -21.00 7.81
C GLY A 343 14.56 -20.76 7.61
N GLU A 344 15.33 -21.84 7.42
CA GLU A 344 16.80 -21.84 7.39
C GLU A 344 17.38 -20.59 6.73
N ALA A 345 18.13 -19.84 7.55
CA ALA A 345 19.15 -18.96 7.07
C ALA A 345 20.03 -19.74 6.09
N THR A 346 20.05 -19.33 4.82
CA THR A 346 21.33 -19.39 4.12
C THR A 346 22.12 -18.20 4.64
N GLU A 347 22.81 -18.50 5.74
CA GLU A 347 23.80 -17.68 6.40
C GLU A 347 24.58 -16.85 5.37
N SER A 348 24.49 -15.52 5.47
CA SER A 348 25.69 -14.73 5.22
C SER A 348 26.57 -14.95 6.44
N ASP A 349 27.50 -15.88 6.29
CA ASP A 349 28.55 -16.22 7.25
C ASP A 349 29.07 -14.94 7.94
N PRO A 350 29.04 -14.86 9.29
CA PRO A 350 29.38 -13.66 10.01
C PRO A 350 30.91 -13.56 10.07
N ALA A 351 31.48 -12.62 9.32
CA ALA A 351 32.65 -11.93 9.88
C ALA A 351 32.12 -11.13 11.08
N SER A 352 32.19 -11.75 12.25
CA SER A 352 31.78 -11.17 13.52
C SER A 352 32.42 -9.80 13.68
N ALA A 353 31.62 -8.81 14.07
CA ALA A 353 32.12 -7.44 14.24
C ALA A 353 33.24 -7.37 15.32
N GLU A 354 33.36 -8.40 16.16
CA GLU A 354 34.41 -8.57 17.17
C GLU A 354 35.79 -8.96 16.58
N GLU A 355 35.88 -9.64 15.43
CA GLU A 355 37.17 -10.02 14.82
C GLU A 355 37.90 -8.87 14.09
N VAL A 356 37.21 -7.74 13.86
CA VAL A 356 37.70 -6.62 13.01
C VAL A 356 38.48 -5.56 13.80
N VAL A 357 38.62 -5.74 15.12
CA VAL A 357 39.26 -4.75 16.01
C VAL A 357 40.50 -5.34 16.68
N ASP A 358 41.49 -5.79 15.89
CA ASP A 358 42.86 -5.92 16.37
C ASP A 358 43.90 -5.88 15.22
N GLN A 359 44.95 -5.07 15.40
CA GLN A 359 46.22 -5.02 14.62
C GLN A 359 46.12 -4.85 13.08
N ASP A 360 45.93 -3.62 12.60
CA ASP A 360 46.20 -3.21 11.19
C ASP A 360 45.49 -4.03 10.08
N LYS A 361 44.41 -4.75 10.41
CA LYS A 361 43.58 -5.48 9.44
C LYS A 361 42.27 -4.76 9.20
N PRO A 362 42.07 -4.07 8.07
CA PRO A 362 40.81 -3.45 7.75
C PRO A 362 39.85 -4.44 7.09
N ASN A 363 38.67 -4.54 7.70
CA ASN A 363 37.39 -4.86 7.07
C ASN A 363 37.12 -6.29 6.60
N ILE A 364 35.81 -6.55 6.53
CA ILE A 364 35.09 -7.81 6.30
C ILE A 364 35.55 -8.58 5.05
N ASP A 365 36.23 -7.92 4.10
CA ASP A 365 36.70 -8.50 2.85
C ASP A 365 38.14 -9.04 2.91
N GLY A 366 38.90 -8.78 3.98
CA GLY A 366 40.23 -9.36 4.21
C GLY A 366 41.31 -8.94 3.20
N VAL A 367 41.07 -7.91 2.38
CA VAL A 367 41.96 -7.45 1.30
C VAL A 367 42.15 -5.93 1.38
N ILE A 368 43.40 -5.48 1.58
CA ILE A 368 43.78 -4.07 1.47
C ILE A 368 43.94 -3.73 -0.02
N SER A 369 43.17 -2.78 -0.55
CA SER A 369 43.35 -2.31 -1.92
C SER A 369 44.77 -1.74 -2.12
N GLY A 370 45.43 -2.08 -3.22
CA GLY A 370 46.75 -1.54 -3.60
C GLY A 370 46.72 -0.11 -4.17
N ASN A 371 45.62 0.62 -4.01
CA ASN A 371 45.38 1.92 -4.64
C ASN A 371 46.12 3.06 -3.93
N VAL A 372 47.43 3.13 -4.15
CA VAL A 372 48.34 4.13 -3.58
C VAL A 372 48.02 5.58 -3.99
N ASP A 373 47.38 5.76 -5.15
CA ASP A 373 46.94 7.08 -5.61
C ASP A 373 45.76 7.58 -4.79
N PHE A 374 44.80 6.70 -4.47
CA PHE A 374 43.72 7.05 -3.54
C PHE A 374 44.23 7.32 -2.13
N LYS A 375 45.24 6.57 -1.65
CA LYS A 375 45.92 6.89 -0.38
C LYS A 375 46.45 8.32 -0.39
N THR A 376 47.22 8.68 -1.41
CA THR A 376 47.81 10.02 -1.53
C THR A 376 46.74 11.10 -1.58
N PHE A 377 45.67 10.86 -2.35
CA PHE A 377 44.50 11.74 -2.40
C PHE A 377 43.84 11.90 -1.03
N PHE A 378 43.59 10.80 -0.31
CA PHE A 378 42.92 10.79 0.98
C PHE A 378 43.76 11.55 2.02
N ASP A 379 45.04 11.20 2.17
CA ASP A 379 45.95 11.84 3.14
C ASP A 379 46.10 13.36 2.88
N THR A 380 46.05 13.76 1.59
CA THR A 380 46.15 15.18 1.21
C THR A 380 44.87 15.96 1.50
N ASN A 381 43.69 15.36 1.29
CA ASN A 381 42.40 16.07 1.35
C ASN A 381 41.64 15.90 2.67
N LEU A 382 42.05 14.95 3.50
CA LEU A 382 41.47 14.65 4.81
C LEU A 382 42.54 14.58 5.93
N PRO A 383 43.46 15.55 6.05
CA PRO A 383 44.43 15.57 7.15
C PRO A 383 43.76 15.71 8.52
N ASP A 384 42.48 16.11 8.54
CA ASP A 384 41.64 16.27 9.72
C ASP A 384 40.96 14.97 10.20
N VAL A 385 40.87 13.94 9.35
CA VAL A 385 40.28 12.63 9.72
C VAL A 385 41.31 11.81 10.48
N LYS A 386 40.99 11.43 11.73
CA LYS A 386 41.94 10.79 12.66
C LYS A 386 41.66 9.32 12.92
N HIS A 387 40.39 8.92 12.79
CA HIS A 387 39.89 7.64 13.25
C HIS A 387 39.62 6.67 12.11
N PHE A 388 39.87 7.05 10.86
CA PHE A 388 39.78 6.14 9.71
C PHE A 388 41.04 6.22 8.85
N GLN A 389 41.44 5.08 8.31
CA GLN A 389 42.47 4.97 7.30
C GLN A 389 41.86 4.97 5.89
N TRP A 390 42.62 5.48 4.92
CA TRP A 390 42.19 5.59 3.52
C TRP A 390 41.60 4.29 2.94
N HIS A 391 42.19 3.14 3.25
CA HIS A 391 41.77 1.86 2.68
C HIS A 391 40.40 1.41 3.21
N GLU A 392 39.94 1.92 4.35
CA GLU A 392 38.60 1.61 4.88
C GLU A 392 37.50 2.17 3.96
N PHE A 393 37.78 3.23 3.22
CA PHE A 393 36.87 3.79 2.22
C PHE A 393 36.89 3.05 0.87
N LEU A 394 37.66 1.96 0.76
CA LEU A 394 37.75 1.12 -0.44
C LEU A 394 37.12 -0.29 -0.25
N VAL A 395 36.39 -0.47 0.85
CA VAL A 395 35.67 -1.73 1.15
C VAL A 395 34.56 -1.97 0.14
N LYS A 396 34.55 -3.18 -0.40
CA LYS A 396 33.63 -3.59 -1.48
C LYS A 396 32.39 -4.32 -0.98
N GLY A 397 32.42 -4.78 0.27
CA GLY A 397 31.41 -5.60 0.91
C GLY A 397 31.62 -7.09 0.75
N SER A 398 31.07 -7.87 1.68
CA SER A 398 31.33 -9.31 1.83
C SER A 398 31.02 -10.14 0.57
N ARG A 399 29.96 -9.77 -0.17
CA ARG A 399 29.58 -10.47 -1.42
C ARG A 399 30.54 -10.24 -2.58
N ASN A 400 31.45 -9.26 -2.49
CA ASN A 400 32.46 -9.08 -3.51
C ASN A 400 33.52 -10.18 -3.49
N ALA A 401 33.84 -10.74 -2.32
CA ALA A 401 34.83 -11.82 -2.21
C ALA A 401 34.45 -13.03 -3.06
N THR A 402 33.15 -13.30 -3.20
CA THR A 402 32.61 -14.40 -4.00
C THR A 402 32.30 -14.01 -5.45
N SER A 403 31.85 -12.78 -5.70
CA SER A 403 31.44 -12.36 -7.06
C SER A 403 32.57 -11.78 -7.92
N GLY A 404 33.55 -11.09 -7.31
CA GLY A 404 34.63 -10.39 -8.01
C GLY A 404 34.18 -9.24 -8.93
N LEU A 405 32.91 -8.81 -8.85
CA LEU A 405 32.34 -7.82 -9.77
C LEU A 405 32.50 -6.36 -9.31
N ASN A 406 32.82 -6.14 -8.03
CA ASN A 406 33.02 -4.80 -7.50
C ASN A 406 34.46 -4.33 -7.75
N THR A 407 34.62 -3.02 -7.96
CA THR A 407 35.90 -2.39 -8.28
C THR A 407 36.23 -1.30 -7.26
N ASP A 408 37.42 -0.71 -7.36
CA ASP A 408 37.68 0.58 -6.72
C ASP A 408 36.89 1.70 -7.44
N PRO A 409 36.60 2.82 -6.76
CA PRO A 409 35.94 3.97 -7.36
C PRO A 409 36.85 4.63 -8.41
N PRO A 410 36.30 5.03 -9.57
CA PRO A 410 37.01 5.88 -10.52
C PRO A 410 37.53 7.16 -9.88
N MET A 411 38.73 7.61 -10.27
CA MET A 411 39.38 8.82 -9.75
C MET A 411 38.49 10.07 -9.82
N ALA A 412 37.67 10.18 -10.87
CA ALA A 412 36.75 11.30 -11.05
C ALA A 412 35.68 11.42 -9.93
N LEU A 413 35.46 10.37 -9.13
CA LEU A 413 34.51 10.37 -8.04
C LEU A 413 35.16 10.60 -6.66
N TRP A 414 36.49 10.62 -6.53
CA TRP A 414 37.14 10.60 -5.21
C TRP A 414 36.80 11.79 -4.32
N SER A 415 36.58 12.98 -4.87
CA SER A 415 36.17 14.16 -4.10
C SER A 415 34.82 14.00 -3.40
N ASN A 416 33.98 13.07 -3.86
CA ASN A 416 32.64 12.86 -3.33
C ASN A 416 32.62 12.24 -1.93
N ILE A 417 33.64 11.45 -1.57
CA ILE A 417 33.66 10.74 -0.28
C ILE A 417 34.09 11.64 0.89
N LEU A 418 34.71 12.79 0.59
CA LEU A 418 35.38 13.64 1.58
C LEU A 418 34.43 14.09 2.71
N GLN A 419 33.20 14.47 2.37
CA GLN A 419 32.22 14.92 3.36
C GLN A 419 31.73 13.76 4.24
N VAL A 420 31.47 12.58 3.66
CA VAL A 420 31.07 11.39 4.43
C VAL A 420 32.18 10.96 5.38
N ALA A 421 33.44 10.99 4.94
CA ALA A 421 34.58 10.65 5.79
C ALA A 421 34.66 11.52 7.04
N ARG A 422 34.48 12.85 6.91
CA ARG A 422 34.45 13.77 8.06
C ARG A 422 33.25 13.54 8.99
N ILE A 423 32.08 13.22 8.42
CA ILE A 423 30.88 12.89 9.20
C ILE A 423 31.13 11.66 10.07
N LEU A 424 31.70 10.61 9.46
CA LEU A 424 31.97 9.35 10.15
C LEU A 424 33.10 9.48 11.17
N ASP A 425 34.14 10.28 10.88
CA ASP A 425 35.24 10.53 11.82
C ASP A 425 34.72 11.15 13.12
N ARG A 426 33.90 12.20 13.00
CA ARG A 426 33.24 12.81 14.16
C ARG A 426 32.27 11.84 14.85
N PHE A 427 31.51 11.07 14.08
CA PHE A 427 30.62 10.06 14.65
C PHE A 427 31.39 9.04 15.50
N ARG A 428 32.54 8.58 15.01
CA ARG A 428 33.43 7.65 15.72
C ARG A 428 34.01 8.27 16.99
N GLU A 429 34.38 9.54 16.95
CA GLU A 429 34.81 10.29 18.14
C GLU A 429 33.69 10.43 19.18
N GLU A 430 32.47 10.79 18.74
CA GLU A 430 31.32 11.00 19.63
C GLU A 430 30.79 9.70 20.26
N ILE A 431 30.74 8.61 19.49
CA ILE A 431 30.25 7.34 20.00
C ILE A 431 31.28 6.63 20.87
N GLY A 432 32.58 6.93 20.70
CA GLY A 432 33.67 6.33 21.49
C GLY A 432 33.88 4.83 21.26
N HIS A 433 33.32 4.28 20.17
CA HIS A 433 33.38 2.87 19.81
C HIS A 433 33.89 2.68 18.39
N SER A 434 34.39 1.48 18.07
CA SER A 434 34.87 1.15 16.74
C SER A 434 33.74 1.16 15.71
N VAL A 435 33.93 1.91 14.63
CA VAL A 435 33.01 2.01 13.50
C VAL A 435 33.63 1.26 12.32
N VAL A 436 32.88 0.31 11.75
CA VAL A 436 33.32 -0.57 10.67
C VAL A 436 32.56 -0.23 9.41
N LEU A 437 33.27 0.04 8.31
CA LEU A 437 32.67 0.31 7.00
C LEU A 437 32.44 -1.01 6.28
N THR A 438 31.20 -1.27 5.86
CA THR A 438 30.80 -2.57 5.28
C THR A 438 30.59 -2.49 3.78
N SER A 439 30.26 -1.33 3.23
CA SER A 439 30.19 -1.09 1.78
C SER A 439 30.34 0.39 1.48
N VAL A 440 31.21 0.75 0.53
CA VAL A 440 31.46 2.16 0.17
C VAL A 440 31.17 2.42 -1.30
N TYR A 441 32.08 2.07 -2.20
CA TYR A 441 31.81 2.15 -3.63
C TYR A 441 31.16 0.86 -4.13
N ARG A 442 30.19 1.01 -5.04
CA ARG A 442 29.60 -0.11 -5.79
C ARG A 442 29.75 0.17 -7.28
N SER A 443 30.50 -0.68 -7.98
CA SER A 443 30.56 -0.61 -9.44
C SER A 443 29.15 -0.81 -10.03
N PRO A 444 28.84 -0.26 -11.23
CA PRO A 444 27.56 -0.52 -11.87
C PRO A 444 27.25 -2.02 -12.04
N ALA A 445 28.28 -2.82 -12.36
CA ALA A 445 28.16 -4.27 -12.51
C ALA A 445 27.81 -4.96 -11.18
N TYR A 446 28.48 -4.59 -10.08
CA TYR A 446 28.18 -5.11 -8.76
C TYR A 446 26.81 -4.65 -8.25
N ASN A 447 26.46 -3.38 -8.44
CA ASN A 447 25.17 -2.84 -8.01
C ASN A 447 24.00 -3.54 -8.73
N ALA A 448 24.17 -3.91 -10.01
CA ALA A 448 23.15 -4.63 -10.77
C ALA A 448 22.87 -6.06 -10.28
N THR A 449 23.81 -6.68 -9.54
CA THR A 449 23.60 -8.02 -8.96
C THR A 449 22.96 -7.99 -7.58
N LEU A 450 22.90 -6.82 -6.94
CA LEU A 450 22.32 -6.66 -5.62
C LEU A 450 20.79 -6.54 -5.71
N PRO A 451 20.03 -7.48 -5.13
CA PRO A 451 18.57 -7.38 -5.09
C PRO A 451 18.14 -6.05 -4.44
N GLY A 452 17.29 -5.30 -5.12
CA GLY A 452 16.76 -4.02 -4.63
C GLY A 452 17.71 -2.82 -4.70
N ALA A 453 18.90 -2.96 -5.30
CA ALA A 453 19.80 -1.82 -5.42
C ALA A 453 19.32 -0.80 -6.47
N ALA A 454 19.28 0.48 -6.07
CA ALA A 454 18.84 1.57 -6.94
C ALA A 454 19.77 1.75 -8.15
N LYS A 455 19.20 2.01 -9.34
CA LYS A 455 19.96 2.30 -10.58
C LYS A 455 20.79 3.60 -10.47
N SER A 456 20.37 4.52 -9.62
CA SER A 456 21.05 5.79 -9.28
C SER A 456 21.63 5.77 -7.86
N SER A 457 22.13 4.61 -7.41
CA SER A 457 22.67 4.41 -6.07
C SER A 457 23.79 5.41 -5.74
N GLN A 458 23.74 6.00 -4.55
CA GLN A 458 24.77 6.95 -4.09
C GLN A 458 26.11 6.27 -3.85
N HIS A 459 26.13 4.94 -3.63
CA HIS A 459 27.36 4.15 -3.61
C HIS A 459 28.06 4.13 -4.96
N MET A 460 27.32 4.14 -6.08
CA MET A 460 27.89 4.22 -7.43
C MET A 460 28.48 5.60 -7.73
N GLN A 461 28.10 6.62 -6.95
CA GLN A 461 28.64 7.97 -7.04
C GLN A 461 29.79 8.21 -6.04
N PHE A 462 30.16 7.19 -5.25
CA PHE A 462 31.14 7.30 -4.16
C PHE A 462 30.79 8.40 -3.14
N LYS A 463 29.48 8.58 -2.91
CA LYS A 463 28.90 9.55 -1.97
C LYS A 463 28.29 8.88 -0.74
N ALA A 464 28.37 7.56 -0.62
CA ALA A 464 27.65 6.79 0.38
C ALA A 464 28.53 5.74 1.07
N VAL A 465 28.20 5.46 2.32
CA VAL A 465 28.84 4.46 3.16
C VAL A 465 27.77 3.72 3.95
N ASP A 466 27.85 2.39 3.93
CA ASP A 466 27.19 1.52 4.90
C ASP A 466 28.18 1.21 6.01
N PHE A 467 27.77 1.40 7.27
CA PHE A 467 28.63 1.20 8.43
C PHE A 467 27.91 0.53 9.59
N LYS A 468 28.67 -0.12 10.47
CA LYS A 468 28.19 -0.67 11.74
C LYS A 468 29.12 -0.30 12.89
N VAL A 469 28.64 -0.36 14.13
CA VAL A 469 29.44 -0.09 15.33
C VAL A 469 29.63 -1.39 16.12
N VAL A 470 30.84 -1.62 16.61
CA VAL A 470 31.18 -2.82 17.38
C VAL A 470 30.86 -2.61 18.85
N GLY A 471 30.08 -3.52 19.44
CA GLY A 471 29.91 -3.61 20.90
C GLY A 471 29.04 -2.54 21.55
N ALA A 472 28.41 -1.63 20.79
CA ALA A 472 27.58 -0.57 21.36
C ALA A 472 26.45 -0.07 20.46
N GLY A 473 25.26 0.08 21.06
CA GLY A 473 24.07 0.63 20.42
C GLY A 473 23.49 -0.25 19.31
N THR A 474 22.39 0.22 18.74
CA THR A 474 21.74 -0.37 17.57
C THR A 474 21.93 0.52 16.35
N PRO A 475 21.74 0.02 15.12
CA PRO A 475 21.70 0.87 13.92
C PRO A 475 20.80 2.11 14.05
N ARG A 476 19.70 2.00 14.79
CA ARG A 476 18.82 3.15 15.06
C ARG A 476 19.47 4.21 15.94
N ASP A 477 20.23 3.81 16.96
CA ASP A 477 20.95 4.73 17.84
C ASP A 477 22.05 5.47 17.06
N TRP A 478 22.76 4.75 16.19
CA TRP A 478 23.79 5.32 15.33
C TRP A 478 23.20 6.33 14.34
N ALA A 479 22.12 5.94 13.67
CA ALA A 479 21.41 6.81 12.73
C ALA A 479 20.84 8.07 13.40
N LYS A 480 20.40 7.98 14.67
CA LYS A 480 19.95 9.14 15.45
C LYS A 480 21.05 10.18 15.62
N ILE A 481 22.28 9.75 15.92
CA ILE A 481 23.43 10.66 16.04
C ILE A 481 23.75 11.28 14.68
N ILE A 482 23.80 10.49 13.60
CA ILE A 482 24.04 11.01 12.25
C ILE A 482 22.95 12.02 11.83
N ARG A 483 21.67 11.73 12.10
CA ARG A 483 20.56 12.67 11.83
C ARG A 483 20.68 13.94 12.67
N SER A 484 21.25 13.86 13.88
CA SER A 484 21.52 15.05 14.68
C SER A 484 22.52 15.99 13.99
N TYR A 485 23.54 15.46 13.30
CA TYR A 485 24.48 16.27 12.53
C TYR A 485 23.79 16.95 11.35
N ARG A 486 22.87 16.24 10.69
CA ARG A 486 22.04 16.79 9.63
C ARG A 486 21.14 17.93 10.14
N SER A 487 20.54 17.76 11.33
CA SER A 487 19.72 18.81 11.98
C SER A 487 20.54 20.05 12.36
N GLN A 488 21.82 19.85 12.67
CA GLN A 488 22.80 20.91 12.92
C GLN A 488 23.37 21.51 11.62
N LYS A 489 22.82 21.12 10.46
CA LYS A 489 23.23 21.56 9.11
C LYS A 489 24.70 21.26 8.80
N MET A 490 25.25 20.21 9.39
CA MET A 490 26.63 19.78 9.11
C MET A 490 26.76 19.12 7.73
N PHE A 491 25.68 18.53 7.23
CA PHE A 491 25.58 17.99 5.89
C PHE A 491 24.12 17.91 5.45
N GLU A 492 23.91 17.71 4.15
CA GLU A 492 22.63 17.38 3.55
C GLU A 492 22.74 16.06 2.81
N GLY A 493 21.87 15.10 3.12
CA GLY A 493 21.98 13.78 2.55
C GLY A 493 21.10 12.70 3.16
N GLY A 494 21.27 11.49 2.63
CA GLY A 494 20.49 10.33 3.02
C GLY A 494 20.98 9.66 4.31
N VAL A 495 20.05 9.20 5.15
CA VAL A 495 20.34 8.32 6.30
C VAL A 495 19.36 7.13 6.31
N GLY A 496 19.85 5.97 5.92
CA GLY A 496 19.09 4.71 5.86
C GLY A 496 19.40 3.79 7.04
N VAL A 497 18.41 3.11 7.62
CA VAL A 497 18.62 2.20 8.76
C VAL A 497 18.27 0.76 8.40
N TYR A 498 19.24 -0.15 8.54
CA TYR A 498 19.08 -1.58 8.29
C TYR A 498 19.30 -2.38 9.58
N ASP A 499 18.94 -3.67 9.56
CA ASP A 499 18.99 -4.52 10.75
C ASP A 499 20.40 -4.66 11.35
N THR A 500 21.44 -4.58 10.51
CA THR A 500 22.83 -4.80 10.91
C THR A 500 23.77 -3.62 10.64
N PHE A 501 23.32 -2.59 9.92
CA PHE A 501 24.14 -1.43 9.54
C PHE A 501 23.29 -0.17 9.29
N VAL A 502 23.96 0.97 9.19
CA VAL A 502 23.38 2.26 8.79
C VAL A 502 24.00 2.70 7.49
N HIS A 503 23.18 3.21 6.59
CA HIS A 503 23.59 3.91 5.39
C HIS A 503 23.65 5.41 5.66
N VAL A 504 24.71 6.07 5.20
CA VAL A 504 24.80 7.53 5.14
C VAL A 504 25.34 7.97 3.79
N ASP A 505 24.78 9.03 3.22
CA ASP A 505 25.31 9.66 2.02
C ASP A 505 25.19 11.19 2.05
N THR A 506 25.84 11.84 1.08
CA THR A 506 25.84 13.30 0.91
C THR A 506 25.27 13.72 -0.46
N ARG A 507 24.08 13.19 -0.80
CA ARG A 507 23.36 13.49 -2.07
C ARG A 507 22.91 14.94 -2.25
N GLY A 508 23.11 15.80 -1.25
CA GLY A 508 22.79 17.24 -1.32
C GLY A 508 21.32 17.59 -1.05
N HIS A 509 20.55 16.65 -0.50
CA HIS A 509 19.22 16.89 0.06
C HIS A 509 18.88 15.77 1.06
N ASN A 510 18.05 16.08 2.05
CA ASN A 510 17.77 15.18 3.16
C ASN A 510 16.76 14.11 2.78
N VAL A 511 17.10 12.84 3.02
CA VAL A 511 16.21 11.68 2.82
C VAL A 511 16.45 10.68 3.94
N ASP A 512 15.40 10.01 4.42
CA ASP A 512 15.50 8.92 5.41
C ASP A 512 14.80 7.67 4.88
N TRP A 513 15.30 6.47 5.23
CA TRP A 513 14.67 5.18 4.93
C TRP A 513 15.14 4.05 5.86
#